data_AF-R9K724-F1
#
_entry.id   AF-R9K724-F1
#
_cell.length_a   1.000
_cell.length_b   1.000
_cell.length_c   1.000
_cell.angle_alpha   90.00
_cell.angle_beta   90.00
_cell.angle_gamma   90.00
#
_symmetry.space_group_name_H-M   'P 1'
#
loop_
_entity.id
_entity.type
_entity.pdbx_description
1 polymer ?
#
loop_
_entity_poly.entity_id
_entity_poly.type
_entity_poly.pdbx_seq_one_letter_code
_entity_poly.pdbx_strand_id
1 'polypeptide(L)'
;MSAFLMFSAAELVEGFIKRYDTLPVRELWLVDIEEGREKLEIVGALAKRKVKKAGVPMEIKLSYDRREALPGADFVTTQMRVGRLPARVLDERIPLSHGMIGQETNGAGGMFKAFRTIPVIFDIVKDMEELCPDEWLINFTNPAVMVTEAIIRHTNFQRAIGLCKNAWGRRTGSDNGNPGDQPLCFCYGCVCQRGIPVSGAVGEICKPCGAGQNIQMLPAT
;
A
#
# COMPACT_ATOMS: atom_id res chain seq x y z
N MET A 1 17.64 7.71 11.02
CA MET A 1 16.64 7.43 9.99
C MET A 1 15.33 8.08 10.40
N SER A 2 14.81 8.94 9.55
CA SER A 2 13.52 9.61 9.64
C SER A 2 12.61 8.94 8.59
N ALA A 3 11.62 8.15 9.03
CA ALA A 3 10.75 7.40 8.12
C ALA A 3 9.33 8.01 8.13
N PHE A 4 8.81 8.30 6.93
CA PHE A 4 7.60 9.11 6.68
C PHE A 4 6.55 8.29 5.87
N LEU A 5 5.59 8.91 5.19
CA LEU A 5 4.26 9.25 5.74
C LEU A 5 3.07 8.74 4.92
N MET A 6 2.08 8.08 5.58
CA MET A 6 0.60 8.29 5.55
C MET A 6 -0.24 7.07 6.01
N PHE A 7 -1.16 7.36 6.95
CA PHE A 7 -2.49 6.82 7.35
C PHE A 7 -2.92 5.34 7.47
N SER A 8 -3.13 4.95 8.72
CA SER A 8 -3.76 3.71 9.22
C SER A 8 -2.84 2.50 9.32
N ALA A 9 -2.14 2.42 10.44
CA ALA A 9 -2.65 1.54 11.49
C ALA A 9 -1.85 1.76 12.78
N ALA A 10 -2.53 1.75 13.91
CA ALA A 10 -1.87 1.50 15.20
C ALA A 10 -1.01 0.22 15.18
N GLU A 11 -1.26 -0.68 14.22
CA GLU A 11 -0.44 -1.85 13.89
C GLU A 11 0.93 -1.48 13.31
N LEU A 12 1.04 -0.45 12.46
CA LEU A 12 2.33 -0.03 11.89
C LEU A 12 3.23 0.57 12.97
N VAL A 13 2.67 1.42 13.83
CA VAL A 13 3.38 1.98 15.01
C VAL A 13 3.89 0.85 15.90
N GLU A 14 3.08 -0.18 16.13
CA GLU A 14 3.47 -1.35 16.89
C GLU A 14 4.55 -2.18 16.18
N GLY A 15 4.48 -2.28 14.85
CA GLY A 15 5.52 -2.89 14.01
C GLY A 15 6.88 -2.21 14.19
N PHE A 16 6.91 -0.87 14.18
CA PHE A 16 8.13 -0.08 14.42
C PHE A 16 8.64 -0.21 15.85
N ILE A 17 7.76 -0.15 16.85
CA ILE A 17 8.14 -0.36 18.26
C ILE A 17 8.83 -1.72 18.44
N LYS A 18 8.24 -2.80 17.90
CA LYS A 18 8.78 -4.16 18.02
C LYS A 18 10.13 -4.36 17.30
N ARG A 19 10.46 -3.50 16.34
CA ARG A 19 11.64 -3.62 15.47
C ARG A 19 12.59 -2.43 15.60
N TYR A 20 12.46 -1.65 16.67
CA TYR A 20 13.20 -0.40 16.84
C TYR A 20 14.72 -0.63 16.79
N ASP A 21 15.21 -1.73 17.37
CA ASP A 21 16.64 -2.07 17.37
C ASP A 21 17.19 -2.32 15.96
N THR A 22 16.35 -2.79 15.04
CA THR A 22 16.73 -3.03 13.63
C THR A 22 16.41 -1.86 12.71
N LEU A 23 15.37 -1.09 13.05
CA LEU A 23 14.89 0.05 12.28
C LEU A 23 14.60 1.20 13.25
N PRO A 24 15.62 1.97 13.68
CA PRO A 24 15.48 3.04 14.64
C PRO A 24 14.83 4.27 14.00
N VAL A 25 13.50 4.22 13.86
CA VAL A 25 12.68 5.33 13.35
C VAL A 25 12.66 6.45 14.39
N ARG A 26 13.34 7.55 14.11
CA ARG A 26 13.40 8.71 15.02
C ARG A 26 12.14 9.55 14.99
N GLU A 27 11.58 9.74 13.80
CA GLU A 27 10.39 10.55 13.58
C GLU A 27 9.41 9.76 12.71
N LEU A 28 8.13 9.79 13.10
CA LEU A 28 7.03 9.26 12.33
C LEU A 28 5.98 10.36 12.14
N TRP A 29 5.82 10.78 10.89
CA TRP A 29 4.84 11.79 10.52
C TRP A 29 3.55 11.14 10.01
N LEU A 30 2.44 11.52 10.63
CA LEU A 30 1.09 11.12 10.23
C LEU A 30 0.41 12.33 9.61
N VAL A 31 0.00 12.21 8.35
CA VAL A 31 -0.60 13.34 7.63
C VAL A 31 -1.89 12.95 6.96
N ASP A 32 -2.90 13.77 7.11
CA ASP A 32 -4.20 13.63 6.42
C ASP A 32 -4.58 14.95 5.78
N ILE A 33 -5.65 14.93 5.01
CA ILE A 33 -6.35 16.14 4.60
C ILE A 33 -7.17 16.71 5.77
N GLU A 34 -7.57 17.96 5.63
CA GLU A 34 -8.34 18.70 6.62
C GLU A 34 -9.63 17.97 7.05
N GLU A 35 -10.32 17.31 6.09
CA GLU A 35 -11.53 16.52 6.33
C GLU A 35 -11.27 15.20 7.09
N GLY A 36 -10.01 14.83 7.28
CA GLY A 36 -9.54 13.70 8.08
C GLY A 36 -9.07 14.09 9.49
N ARG A 37 -9.09 15.39 9.84
CA ARG A 37 -8.57 15.95 11.11
C ARG A 37 -8.92 15.16 12.36
N GLU A 38 -10.20 14.93 12.59
CA GLU A 38 -10.66 14.20 13.77
C GLU A 38 -10.04 12.79 13.86
N LYS A 39 -9.93 12.09 12.72
CA LYS A 39 -9.32 10.76 12.66
C LYS A 39 -7.82 10.81 12.91
N LEU A 40 -7.13 11.81 12.34
CA LEU A 40 -5.70 12.04 12.57
C LEU A 40 -5.42 12.24 14.05
N GLU A 41 -6.16 13.12 14.70
CA GLU A 41 -5.93 13.48 16.09
C GLU A 41 -6.16 12.28 17.02
N ILE A 42 -7.21 11.49 16.77
CA ILE A 42 -7.50 10.28 17.54
C ILE A 42 -6.39 9.22 17.37
N VAL A 43 -6.03 8.91 16.12
CA VAL A 43 -5.01 7.89 15.82
C VAL A 43 -3.62 8.36 16.29
N GLY A 44 -3.31 9.64 16.09
CA GLY A 44 -2.07 10.28 16.52
C GLY A 44 -1.91 10.28 18.04
N ALA A 45 -2.98 10.57 18.79
CA ALA A 45 -2.98 10.47 20.25
C ALA A 45 -2.76 9.02 20.73
N LEU A 46 -3.35 8.04 20.05
CA LEU A 46 -3.10 6.62 20.35
C LEU A 46 -1.64 6.22 20.04
N ALA A 47 -1.10 6.64 18.89
CA ALA A 47 0.29 6.38 18.50
C ALA A 47 1.28 6.95 19.53
N LYS A 48 1.10 8.23 19.92
CA LYS A 48 1.89 8.88 20.97
C LYS A 48 1.88 8.10 22.29
N ARG A 49 0.70 7.62 22.71
CA ARG A 49 0.58 6.78 23.91
C ARG A 49 1.29 5.44 23.79
N LYS A 50 1.19 4.75 22.64
CA LYS A 50 1.89 3.48 22.40
C LYS A 50 3.40 3.65 22.47
N VAL A 51 3.94 4.68 21.79
CA VAL A 51 5.38 4.97 21.78
C VAL A 51 5.90 5.34 23.16
N LYS A 52 5.21 6.24 23.86
CA LYS A 52 5.56 6.62 25.24
C LYS A 52 5.57 5.41 26.19
N LYS A 53 4.57 4.53 26.06
CA LYS A 53 4.49 3.30 26.87
C LYS A 53 5.63 2.33 26.56
N ALA A 54 6.06 2.25 25.31
CA ALA A 54 7.15 1.38 24.88
C ALA A 54 8.54 1.91 25.24
N GLY A 55 8.67 3.21 25.55
CA GLY A 55 9.95 3.83 25.93
C GLY A 55 10.95 3.97 24.77
N VAL A 56 10.50 3.86 23.52
CA VAL A 56 11.36 4.02 22.34
C VAL A 56 11.51 5.50 21.97
N PRO A 57 12.70 5.97 21.57
CA PRO A 57 12.94 7.37 21.19
C PRO A 57 12.43 7.65 19.76
N MET A 58 11.12 7.53 19.57
CA MET A 58 10.40 7.87 18.34
C MET A 58 9.47 9.06 18.60
N GLU A 59 9.56 10.09 17.78
CA GLU A 59 8.68 11.25 17.83
C GLU A 59 7.49 11.06 16.87
N ILE A 60 6.27 11.31 17.33
CA ILE A 60 5.07 11.27 16.49
C ILE A 60 4.65 12.71 16.16
N LYS A 61 4.72 13.08 14.88
CA LYS A 61 4.30 14.38 14.36
C LYS A 61 3.03 14.24 13.54
N LEU A 62 2.13 15.21 13.64
CA LEU A 62 0.89 15.27 12.87
C LEU A 62 0.96 16.50 11.98
N SER A 63 0.59 16.40 10.71
CA SER A 63 0.43 17.56 9.83
C SER A 63 -0.77 17.37 8.90
N TYR A 64 -1.23 18.47 8.32
CA TYR A 64 -2.27 18.52 7.30
C TYR A 64 -1.72 18.91 5.92
N ASP A 65 -0.42 19.20 5.88
CA ASP A 65 0.32 19.47 4.66
C ASP A 65 1.45 18.43 4.54
N ARG A 66 1.35 17.58 3.51
CA ARG A 66 2.38 16.58 3.25
C ARG A 66 3.72 17.21 2.89
N ARG A 67 3.76 18.41 2.32
CA ARG A 67 5.01 19.07 1.91
C ARG A 67 5.84 19.52 3.10
N GLU A 68 5.25 19.70 4.28
CA GLU A 68 6.01 19.91 5.52
C GLU A 68 6.76 18.65 5.98
N ALA A 69 6.30 17.49 5.52
CA ALA A 69 6.72 16.20 6.04
C ALA A 69 7.37 15.30 4.97
N LEU A 70 7.60 15.80 3.75
CA LEU A 70 8.43 15.11 2.77
C LEU A 70 9.93 15.45 2.89
N PRO A 71 10.35 16.67 3.28
CA PRO A 71 11.76 17.00 3.41
C PRO A 71 12.50 16.09 4.40
N GLY A 72 13.56 15.44 3.93
CA GLY A 72 14.40 14.55 4.73
C GLY A 72 13.79 13.19 5.06
N ALA A 73 12.81 12.74 4.24
CA ALA A 73 12.12 11.48 4.43
C ALA A 73 12.81 10.27 3.81
N ASP A 74 13.26 9.30 4.61
CA ASP A 74 13.90 8.07 4.11
C ASP A 74 12.88 7.09 3.43
N PHE A 75 11.62 7.16 3.84
CA PHE A 75 10.54 6.32 3.33
C PHE A 75 9.24 7.11 3.32
N VAL A 76 8.37 6.86 2.34
CA VAL A 76 7.01 7.43 2.27
C VAL A 76 6.02 6.30 2.08
N THR A 77 5.03 6.17 2.96
CA THR A 77 4.03 5.09 2.86
C THR A 77 2.64 5.62 2.50
N THR A 78 1.98 5.14 1.46
CA THR A 78 0.61 5.62 1.15
C THR A 78 -0.44 4.60 1.56
N GLN A 79 -1.43 5.04 2.36
CA GLN A 79 -2.55 4.20 2.83
C GLN A 79 -3.87 4.99 2.80
N MET A 80 -4.12 5.71 1.70
CA MET A 80 -5.24 6.64 1.61
C MET A 80 -6.52 6.01 1.03
N ARG A 81 -7.65 6.69 1.21
CA ARG A 81 -8.93 6.32 0.60
C ARG A 81 -9.61 7.57 0.03
N VAL A 82 -9.32 7.86 -1.23
CA VAL A 82 -9.94 8.98 -1.95
C VAL A 82 -11.45 8.75 -2.07
N GLY A 83 -12.25 9.73 -1.64
CA GLY A 83 -13.71 9.61 -1.54
C GLY A 83 -14.22 8.86 -0.30
N ARG A 84 -13.32 8.39 0.57
CA ARG A 84 -13.61 7.75 1.88
C ARG A 84 -14.62 6.58 1.74
N LEU A 85 -15.32 6.23 2.81
CA LEU A 85 -16.31 5.15 2.81
C LEU A 85 -17.52 5.43 1.88
N PRO A 86 -18.03 6.68 1.74
CA PRO A 86 -19.14 6.93 0.82
C PRO A 86 -18.83 6.53 -0.63
N ALA A 87 -17.64 6.84 -1.14
CA ALA A 87 -17.26 6.40 -2.49
C ALA A 87 -17.18 4.88 -2.60
N ARG A 88 -16.65 4.19 -1.57
CA ARG A 88 -16.61 2.72 -1.54
C ARG A 88 -18.01 2.11 -1.62
N VAL A 89 -18.98 2.69 -0.92
CA VAL A 89 -20.37 2.23 -0.98
C VAL A 89 -20.90 2.30 -2.41
N LEU A 90 -20.55 3.34 -3.17
CA LEU A 90 -20.91 3.46 -4.59
C LEU A 90 -20.16 2.44 -5.46
N ASP A 91 -18.86 2.25 -5.22
CA ASP A 91 -18.03 1.26 -5.93
C ASP A 91 -18.58 -0.17 -5.80
N GLU A 92 -19.23 -0.49 -4.68
CA GLU A 92 -19.81 -1.79 -4.43
C GLU A 92 -21.27 -1.87 -4.90
N ARG A 93 -22.09 -0.83 -4.66
CA ARG A 93 -23.53 -0.88 -4.97
C ARG A 93 -23.87 -0.67 -6.44
N ILE A 94 -23.18 0.24 -7.14
CA ILE A 94 -23.51 0.53 -8.54
C ILE A 94 -23.27 -0.71 -9.41
N PRO A 95 -22.10 -1.37 -9.38
CA PRO A 95 -21.89 -2.59 -10.18
C PRO A 95 -22.89 -3.69 -9.82
N LEU A 96 -23.19 -3.84 -8.53
CA LEU A 96 -24.16 -4.81 -8.04
C LEU A 96 -25.57 -4.58 -8.62
N SER A 97 -26.02 -3.32 -8.73
CA SER A 97 -27.31 -2.99 -9.37
C SER A 97 -27.37 -3.32 -10.86
N HIS A 98 -26.22 -3.52 -11.51
CA HIS A 98 -26.11 -3.92 -12.91
C HIS A 98 -25.79 -5.42 -13.09
N GLY A 99 -25.92 -6.23 -12.03
CA GLY A 99 -25.62 -7.66 -12.08
C GLY A 99 -24.12 -7.98 -12.17
N MET A 100 -23.25 -7.01 -11.89
CA MET A 100 -21.80 -7.17 -11.85
C MET A 100 -21.31 -7.30 -10.40
N ILE A 101 -20.08 -7.78 -10.22
CA ILE A 101 -19.45 -7.85 -8.89
C ILE A 101 -19.22 -6.45 -8.31
N GLY A 102 -19.77 -6.22 -7.12
CA GLY A 102 -19.52 -5.04 -6.30
C GLY A 102 -18.35 -5.26 -5.37
N GLN A 103 -17.14 -4.87 -5.76
CA GLN A 103 -15.94 -5.05 -4.93
C GLN A 103 -14.95 -3.90 -5.14
N GLU A 104 -14.30 -3.48 -4.04
CA GLU A 104 -13.48 -2.26 -3.97
C GLU A 104 -12.23 -2.26 -4.88
N THR A 105 -11.64 -3.42 -5.15
CA THR A 105 -10.33 -3.59 -5.80
C THR A 105 -10.38 -4.36 -7.12
N ASN A 106 -11.55 -4.85 -7.52
CA ASN A 106 -11.78 -5.71 -8.66
C ASN A 106 -13.02 -5.23 -9.43
N GLY A 107 -13.06 -5.54 -10.73
CA GLY A 107 -14.17 -5.13 -11.59
C GLY A 107 -14.33 -3.61 -11.69
N ALA A 108 -15.57 -3.17 -11.90
CA ALA A 108 -15.88 -1.75 -12.07
C ALA A 108 -15.51 -0.92 -10.81
N GLY A 109 -15.81 -1.43 -9.60
CA GLY A 109 -15.46 -0.74 -8.35
C GLY A 109 -13.95 -0.52 -8.19
N GLY A 110 -13.14 -1.54 -8.50
CA GLY A 110 -11.68 -1.42 -8.57
C GLY A 110 -11.21 -0.34 -9.54
N MET A 111 -11.80 -0.28 -10.74
CA MET A 111 -11.46 0.72 -11.75
C MET A 111 -11.80 2.14 -11.30
N PHE A 112 -13.02 2.37 -10.78
CA PHE A 112 -13.42 3.68 -10.27
C PHE A 112 -12.55 4.14 -9.11
N LYS A 113 -12.14 3.22 -8.24
CA LYS A 113 -11.17 3.52 -7.19
C LYS A 113 -9.83 3.95 -7.75
N ALA A 114 -9.29 3.22 -8.73
CA ALA A 114 -8.03 3.59 -9.37
C ALA A 114 -8.09 4.99 -10.00
N PHE A 115 -9.17 5.32 -10.71
CA PHE A 115 -9.35 6.64 -11.32
C PHE A 115 -9.37 7.78 -10.30
N ARG A 116 -9.89 7.54 -9.09
CA ARG A 116 -9.82 8.53 -8.01
C ARG A 116 -8.44 8.59 -7.35
N THR A 117 -7.73 7.47 -7.29
CA THR A 117 -6.48 7.34 -6.52
C THR A 117 -5.24 7.72 -7.30
N ILE A 118 -5.12 7.29 -8.57
CA ILE A 118 -3.90 7.50 -9.38
C ILE A 118 -3.52 8.98 -9.51
N PRO A 119 -4.46 9.93 -9.76
CA PRO A 119 -4.10 11.35 -9.83
C PRO A 119 -3.47 11.87 -8.54
N VAL A 120 -4.02 11.51 -7.38
CA VAL A 120 -3.48 11.91 -6.07
C VAL A 120 -2.10 11.29 -5.82
N ILE A 121 -1.89 10.05 -6.27
CA ILE A 121 -0.57 9.40 -6.20
C ILE A 121 0.45 10.13 -7.08
N PHE A 122 0.07 10.58 -8.27
CA PHE A 122 0.97 11.37 -9.12
C PHE A 122 1.34 12.72 -8.49
N ASP A 123 0.40 13.37 -7.80
CA ASP A 123 0.71 14.59 -7.04
C ASP A 123 1.71 14.30 -5.91
N ILE A 124 1.56 13.18 -5.20
CA ILE A 124 2.53 12.76 -4.16
C ILE A 124 3.89 12.45 -4.77
N VAL A 125 3.94 11.70 -5.87
CA VAL A 125 5.20 11.38 -6.57
C VAL A 125 5.90 12.66 -7.02
N LYS A 126 5.17 13.63 -7.56
CA LYS A 126 5.72 14.93 -7.97
C LYS A 126 6.34 15.68 -6.78
N ASP A 127 5.66 15.71 -5.63
CA ASP A 127 6.20 16.34 -4.43
C ASP A 127 7.44 15.57 -3.91
N MET A 128 7.46 14.24 -4.02
CA MET A 128 8.62 13.43 -3.66
C MET A 128 9.81 13.67 -4.59
N GLU A 129 9.58 13.77 -5.91
CA GLU A 129 10.62 14.11 -6.89
C GLU A 129 11.27 15.49 -6.59
N GLU A 130 10.51 16.40 -5.99
CA GLU A 130 11.01 17.73 -5.59
C GLU A 130 11.71 17.71 -4.22
N LEU A 131 11.13 17.05 -3.22
CA LEU A 131 11.49 17.22 -1.81
C LEU A 131 12.33 16.06 -1.23
N CYS A 132 12.23 14.85 -1.82
CA CYS A 132 12.93 13.64 -1.39
C CYS A 132 13.12 12.63 -2.56
N PRO A 133 13.84 13.02 -3.63
CA PRO A 133 13.88 12.26 -4.89
C PRO A 133 14.51 10.87 -4.80
N ASP A 134 15.38 10.64 -3.82
CA ASP A 134 16.15 9.39 -3.68
C ASP A 134 15.47 8.33 -2.80
N GLU A 135 14.23 8.60 -2.38
CA GLU A 135 13.62 7.90 -1.25
C GLU A 135 12.47 6.98 -1.69
N TRP A 136 12.14 6.00 -0.85
CA TRP A 136 11.22 4.92 -1.25
C TRP A 136 9.76 5.27 -1.02
N LEU A 137 8.94 5.12 -2.07
CA LEU A 137 7.48 5.09 -1.96
C LEU A 137 6.99 3.66 -1.74
N ILE A 138 6.37 3.41 -0.59
CA ILE A 138 5.77 2.13 -0.21
C ILE A 138 4.24 2.27 -0.25
N ASN A 139 3.65 1.83 -1.36
CA ASN A 139 2.22 1.93 -1.62
C ASN A 139 1.43 0.76 -0.98
N PHE A 140 0.59 1.06 0.00
CA PHE A 140 -0.45 0.16 0.50
C PHE A 140 -1.85 0.56 -0.01
N THR A 141 -1.95 1.66 -0.74
CA THR A 141 -3.22 2.18 -1.24
C THR A 141 -3.74 1.29 -2.35
N ASN A 142 -4.90 0.69 -2.08
CA ASN A 142 -5.58 -0.11 -3.09
C ASN A 142 -6.19 0.75 -4.21
N PRO A 143 -6.27 0.24 -5.45
CA PRO A 143 -5.79 -1.06 -5.90
C PRO A 143 -4.27 -1.09 -6.06
N ALA A 144 -3.56 -1.84 -5.20
CA ALA A 144 -2.13 -1.63 -4.98
C ALA A 144 -1.31 -1.87 -6.25
N VAL A 145 -1.65 -2.93 -7.01
CA VAL A 145 -0.98 -3.26 -8.27
C VAL A 145 -1.22 -2.19 -9.33
N MET A 146 -2.47 -1.74 -9.52
CA MET A 146 -2.78 -0.76 -10.56
C MET A 146 -2.16 0.61 -10.25
N VAL A 147 -2.14 1.00 -8.98
CA VAL A 147 -1.50 2.24 -8.53
C VAL A 147 0.02 2.17 -8.71
N THR A 148 0.66 1.09 -8.28
CA THR A 148 2.11 0.93 -8.43
C THR A 148 2.52 0.82 -9.89
N GLU A 149 1.75 0.11 -10.72
CA GLU A 149 1.99 0.02 -12.16
C GLU A 149 1.87 1.40 -12.82
N ALA A 150 0.88 2.20 -12.42
CA ALA A 150 0.69 3.55 -12.93
C ALA A 150 1.90 4.45 -12.63
N ILE A 151 2.47 4.35 -11.41
CA ILE A 151 3.71 5.07 -11.06
C ILE A 151 4.84 4.62 -12.00
N ILE A 152 5.14 3.32 -12.03
CA ILE A 152 6.30 2.78 -12.76
C ILE A 152 6.23 3.09 -14.27
N ARG A 153 5.02 3.07 -14.87
CA ARG A 153 4.85 3.27 -16.31
C ARG A 153 4.70 4.72 -16.75
N HIS A 154 4.22 5.59 -15.88
CA HIS A 154 3.83 6.95 -16.27
C HIS A 154 4.58 8.05 -15.52
N THR A 155 5.51 7.69 -14.65
CA THR A 155 6.46 8.63 -14.02
C THR A 155 7.89 8.13 -14.17
N ASN A 156 8.87 8.97 -13.87
CA ASN A 156 10.27 8.57 -13.84
C ASN A 156 10.67 7.99 -12.46
N PHE A 157 9.71 7.80 -11.56
CA PHE A 157 9.94 7.44 -10.17
C PHE A 157 10.12 5.94 -10.00
N GLN A 158 11.38 5.48 -9.98
CA GLN A 158 11.74 4.05 -9.95
C GLN A 158 11.67 3.43 -8.55
N ARG A 159 11.68 4.23 -7.48
CA ARG A 159 11.72 3.77 -6.09
C ARG A 159 10.32 3.56 -5.51
N ALA A 160 9.46 2.84 -6.24
CA ALA A 160 8.10 2.55 -5.81
C ALA A 160 7.87 1.04 -5.64
N ILE A 161 7.35 0.64 -4.47
CA ILE A 161 6.91 -0.74 -4.20
C ILE A 161 5.45 -0.76 -3.76
N GLY A 162 4.69 -1.75 -4.23
CA GLY A 162 3.31 -2.00 -3.80
C GLY A 162 3.24 -3.17 -2.82
N LEU A 163 2.51 -3.00 -1.70
CA LEU A 163 2.34 -4.03 -0.68
C LEU A 163 0.87 -4.46 -0.54
N CYS A 164 0.66 -5.77 -0.40
CA CYS A 164 -0.67 -6.37 -0.22
C CYS A 164 -0.66 -7.41 0.90
N LYS A 165 -1.62 -7.30 1.84
CA LYS A 165 -1.78 -8.24 2.97
C LYS A 165 -2.07 -9.69 2.54
N ASN A 166 -2.69 -9.89 1.36
CA ASN A 166 -3.11 -11.21 0.90
C ASN A 166 -1.95 -12.14 0.52
N ALA A 167 -0.74 -11.61 0.32
CA ALA A 167 0.45 -12.44 0.14
C ALA A 167 0.88 -13.11 1.46
N TRP A 168 0.75 -12.39 2.58
CA TRP A 168 1.14 -12.90 3.91
C TRP A 168 0.16 -13.94 4.48
N GLY A 169 -1.14 -13.68 4.40
CA GLY A 169 -2.16 -14.60 4.94
C GLY A 169 -2.12 -16.01 4.33
N ARG A 170 -1.59 -16.13 3.10
CA ARG A 170 -1.37 -17.41 2.42
C ARG A 170 -0.12 -18.16 2.89
N ARG A 171 0.85 -17.48 3.51
CA ARG A 171 2.03 -18.12 4.12
C ARG A 171 1.71 -18.77 5.47
N THR A 172 0.73 -18.24 6.20
CA THR A 172 0.39 -18.67 7.57
C THR A 172 -0.81 -19.62 7.65
N GLY A 173 -1.39 -20.01 6.51
CA GLY A 173 -2.39 -21.09 6.41
C GLY A 173 -3.64 -20.91 7.27
N SER A 174 -4.69 -20.27 6.73
CA SER A 174 -6.06 -20.68 7.08
C SER A 174 -6.46 -22.01 6.43
N ASP A 175 -5.64 -22.49 5.50
CA ASP A 175 -5.88 -23.69 4.72
C ASP A 175 -4.83 -24.75 5.10
N ASN A 176 -5.00 -25.37 6.28
CA ASN A 176 -4.42 -26.67 6.73
C ASN A 176 -2.99 -27.07 6.27
N GLY A 177 -2.08 -26.14 6.00
CA GLY A 177 -0.73 -26.41 5.50
C GLY A 177 0.34 -25.72 6.35
N ASN A 178 1.35 -26.48 6.76
CA ASN A 178 2.42 -26.08 7.69
C ASN A 178 3.00 -24.67 7.38
N PRO A 179 3.03 -23.77 8.37
CA PRO A 179 3.61 -22.44 8.21
C PRO A 179 5.14 -22.53 8.27
N GLY A 180 5.79 -22.70 7.12
CA GLY A 180 7.25 -22.78 7.06
C GLY A 180 7.84 -22.51 5.69
N ASP A 181 7.32 -23.17 4.65
CA ASP A 181 8.09 -23.36 3.41
C ASP A 181 7.52 -22.68 2.16
N GLN A 182 6.54 -21.79 2.29
CA GLN A 182 6.06 -21.06 1.10
C GLN A 182 7.00 -19.89 0.77
N PRO A 183 7.66 -19.88 -0.41
CA PRO A 183 8.55 -18.80 -0.80
C PRO A 183 7.80 -17.47 -0.82
N LEU A 184 8.50 -16.38 -0.45
CA LEU A 184 7.95 -15.03 -0.54
C LEU A 184 7.61 -14.77 -2.01
N CYS A 185 6.34 -14.88 -2.38
CA CYS A 185 5.90 -14.60 -3.73
C CYS A 185 5.85 -13.07 -3.88
N PHE A 186 6.99 -12.47 -4.24
CA PHE A 186 7.03 -11.11 -4.78
C PHE A 186 6.41 -11.15 -6.18
N CYS A 187 5.09 -10.96 -6.24
CA CYS A 187 4.37 -10.91 -7.50
C CYS A 187 4.55 -9.52 -8.14
N TYR A 188 5.33 -9.46 -9.21
CA TYR A 188 5.17 -8.41 -10.21
C TYR A 188 3.85 -8.68 -10.95
N GLY A 189 2.77 -7.97 -10.58
CA GLY A 189 1.44 -8.09 -11.19
C GLY A 189 0.33 -8.57 -10.25
N CYS A 190 -0.83 -8.93 -10.83
CA CYS A 190 -1.95 -9.49 -10.07
C CYS A 190 -1.57 -10.85 -9.48
N VAL A 191 -1.98 -11.15 -8.24
CA VAL A 191 -1.61 -12.43 -7.60
C VAL A 191 -2.32 -13.59 -8.31
N CYS A 192 -1.62 -14.25 -9.23
CA CYS A 192 -2.02 -15.54 -9.78
C CYS A 192 -1.29 -16.64 -9.02
N GLN A 193 -2.02 -17.57 -8.40
CA GLN A 193 -1.43 -18.71 -7.69
C GLN A 193 -0.89 -19.73 -8.69
N ARG A 194 0.37 -20.15 -8.53
CA ARG A 194 0.88 -21.36 -9.20
C ARG A 194 0.16 -22.58 -8.60
N GLY A 195 -0.45 -23.40 -9.45
CA GLY A 195 -0.89 -24.76 -9.09
C GLY A 195 -2.24 -24.89 -8.38
N ILE A 196 -3.03 -23.82 -8.24
CA ILE A 196 -4.42 -23.93 -7.77
C ILE A 196 -5.35 -23.85 -8.98
N PRO A 197 -6.11 -24.91 -9.29
CA PRO A 197 -7.06 -24.87 -10.40
C PRO A 197 -8.17 -23.88 -10.07
N VAL A 198 -8.14 -22.71 -10.71
CA VAL A 198 -9.23 -21.73 -10.71
C VAL A 198 -10.14 -22.03 -11.90
N SER A 199 -11.35 -22.52 -11.62
CA SER A 199 -12.39 -22.73 -12.63
C SER A 199 -13.16 -21.45 -12.94
N GLY A 200 -13.63 -21.30 -14.18
CA GLY A 200 -14.44 -20.16 -14.62
C GLY A 200 -13.61 -19.01 -15.23
N ALA A 201 -14.22 -17.84 -15.41
CA ALA A 201 -13.63 -16.68 -16.12
C ALA A 201 -12.27 -16.23 -15.55
N VAL A 202 -12.01 -16.46 -14.27
CA VAL A 202 -10.73 -16.16 -13.61
C VAL A 202 -9.60 -17.06 -14.10
N GLY A 203 -9.90 -18.32 -14.43
CA GLY A 203 -8.93 -19.27 -15.00
C GLY A 203 -8.46 -18.88 -16.40
N GLU A 204 -9.33 -18.25 -17.21
CA GLU A 204 -8.95 -17.79 -18.56
C GLU A 204 -8.10 -16.52 -18.54
N ILE A 205 -8.30 -15.64 -17.57
CA ILE A 205 -7.50 -14.41 -17.38
C ILE A 205 -6.07 -14.75 -16.90
N CYS A 206 -5.88 -15.85 -16.17
CA CYS A 206 -4.57 -16.29 -15.67
C CYS A 206 -3.77 -17.15 -16.68
N LYS A 207 -4.39 -17.70 -17.73
CA LYS A 207 -3.69 -18.48 -18.79
C LYS A 207 -2.51 -17.76 -19.48
N PRO A 208 -2.51 -16.42 -19.71
CA PRO A 208 -1.42 -15.74 -20.38
C PRO A 208 -0.15 -15.56 -19.52
N CYS A 209 -0.19 -15.88 -18.23
CA CYS A 209 0.94 -15.64 -17.30
C CYS A 209 2.16 -16.56 -17.53
N GLY A 210 2.26 -17.24 -18.68
CA GLY A 210 3.49 -17.87 -19.14
C GLY A 210 4.14 -18.79 -18.10
N ALA A 211 3.36 -19.71 -17.52
CA ALA A 211 3.77 -20.65 -16.48
C ALA A 211 4.77 -21.72 -17.01
N GLY A 212 5.86 -21.28 -17.62
CA GLY A 212 6.89 -22.11 -18.23
C GLY A 212 8.09 -21.36 -18.84
N GLN A 213 8.12 -20.02 -18.86
CA GLN A 213 9.32 -19.31 -19.32
C GLN A 213 10.16 -18.85 -18.13
N ASN A 214 11.38 -19.37 -18.06
CA ASN A 214 12.44 -18.85 -17.20
C ASN A 214 12.56 -17.35 -17.47
N ILE A 215 12.29 -16.52 -16.45
CA ILE A 215 12.68 -15.11 -16.49
C ILE A 215 14.21 -15.11 -16.45
N GLN A 216 14.84 -15.15 -17.61
CA GLN A 216 16.22 -14.69 -17.75
C GLN A 216 16.19 -13.20 -17.44
N MET A 217 16.89 -12.80 -16.38
CA MET A 217 17.23 -11.39 -16.18
C MET A 217 17.97 -10.93 -17.43
N LEU A 218 17.37 -10.01 -18.19
CA LEU A 218 18.07 -9.33 -19.27
C LEU A 218 19.26 -8.58 -18.64
N PRO A 219 20.49 -8.77 -19.13
CA PRO A 219 21.63 -8.01 -18.63
C PRO A 219 21.40 -6.53 -18.97
N ALA A 220 21.67 -5.68 -17.98
CA ALA A 220 21.70 -4.23 -18.18
C ALA A 220 22.78 -3.89 -19.20
N THR A 221 22.37 -3.28 -20.31
CA THR A 221 23.24 -2.50 -21.21
C THR A 221 22.69 -1.11 -21.31
#